data_AF-A0A8K0J9K5-F1
#
_entry.id   AF-A0A8K0J9K5-F1
#
_cell.length_a   1.000
_cell.length_b   1.000
_cell.length_c   1.000
_cell.angle_alpha   90.00
_cell.angle_beta   90.00
_cell.angle_gamma   90.00
#
_symmetry.space_group_name_H-M   'P 1'
#
loop_
_entity.id
_entity.type
_entity.pdbx_description
1 polymer ?
#
loop_
_entity_poly.entity_id
_entity_poly.type
_entity_poly.pdbx_seq_one_letter_code
_entity_poly.pdbx_strand_id
1 'polypeptide(L)'
;MSRGPPPSKLCFLSQVPAQKTGVKVRFLGCVTSYDTQTATVHLGHVYPRGTNVLVAVDLHLVLETMKPGMTDVGEWVNVVGYVEDGRVQALMIWSTGPLDVGEYERAVEEAMALG
;
A
#
# COMPACT_ATOMS: atom_id res chain seq x y z
N MET A 1 20.91 14.49 -14.82
CA MET A 1 20.52 13.23 -14.15
C MET A 1 19.95 13.58 -12.80
N SER A 2 18.64 13.39 -12.58
CA SER A 2 18.06 13.61 -11.25
C SER A 2 18.64 12.56 -10.29
N ARG A 3 19.34 13.01 -9.24
CA ARG A 3 19.90 12.14 -8.19
C ARG A 3 18.89 11.82 -7.08
N GLY A 4 17.60 12.01 -7.36
CA GLY A 4 16.53 11.79 -6.39
C GLY A 4 16.10 10.33 -6.34
N PRO A 5 15.43 9.90 -5.26
CA PRO A 5 14.84 8.57 -5.19
C PRO A 5 13.87 8.36 -6.37
N PRO A 6 13.79 7.13 -6.91
CA PRO A 6 12.93 6.85 -8.07
C PRO A 6 11.47 7.19 -7.77
N PRO A 7 10.65 7.56 -8.78
CA PRO A 7 9.22 7.74 -8.60
C PRO A 7 8.56 6.42 -8.16
N SER A 8 7.46 6.51 -7.41
CA SER A 8 6.68 5.32 -7.05
C SER A 8 5.85 4.88 -8.24
N LYS A 9 5.78 3.58 -8.49
CA LYS A 9 4.82 2.97 -9.41
C LYS A 9 3.46 2.86 -8.71
N LEU A 10 2.43 3.50 -9.27
CA LEU A 10 1.05 3.30 -8.85
C LEU A 10 0.59 1.91 -9.32
N CYS A 11 0.06 1.09 -8.41
CA CYS A 11 -0.42 -0.25 -8.72
C CYS A 11 -1.51 -0.69 -7.74
N PHE A 12 -2.27 -1.73 -8.11
CA PHE A 12 -3.17 -2.40 -7.18
C PHE A 12 -2.41 -3.25 -6.16
N LEU A 13 -3.02 -3.45 -4.99
CA LEU A 13 -2.49 -4.32 -3.95
C LEU A 13 -2.23 -5.74 -4.46
N SER A 14 -3.12 -6.27 -5.30
CA SER A 14 -2.99 -7.59 -5.93
C SER A 14 -1.77 -7.74 -6.83
N GLN A 15 -1.18 -6.63 -7.29
CA GLN A 15 0.02 -6.62 -8.14
C GLN A 15 1.32 -6.51 -7.35
N VAL A 16 1.25 -6.19 -6.05
CA VAL A 16 2.44 -6.03 -5.19
C VAL A 16 3.28 -7.31 -5.12
N PRO A 17 2.71 -8.53 -4.92
CA PRO A 17 3.51 -9.75 -4.84
C PRO A 17 4.30 -10.08 -6.11
N ALA A 18 3.87 -9.57 -7.27
CA ALA A 18 4.57 -9.77 -8.54
C ALA A 18 5.64 -8.71 -8.82
N GLN A 19 5.76 -7.67 -8.00
CA GLN A 19 6.82 -6.67 -8.15
C GLN A 19 8.17 -7.23 -7.70
N LYS A 20 9.24 -6.73 -8.32
CA LYS A 20 10.61 -7.10 -7.94
C LYS A 20 11.04 -6.35 -6.67
N THR A 21 11.89 -6.97 -5.86
CA THR A 21 12.57 -6.31 -4.74
C THR A 21 13.24 -5.02 -5.19
N GLY A 22 13.13 -3.97 -4.37
CA GLY A 22 13.69 -2.63 -4.64
C GLY A 22 12.80 -1.72 -5.49
N VAL A 23 11.66 -2.20 -6.01
CA VAL A 23 10.68 -1.34 -6.70
C VAL A 23 9.95 -0.48 -5.67
N LYS A 24 9.89 0.84 -5.89
CA LYS A 24 9.07 1.76 -5.11
C LYS A 24 7.62 1.69 -5.60
N VAL A 25 6.70 1.28 -4.75
CA VAL A 25 5.27 1.13 -5.07
C VAL A 25 4.43 2.16 -4.34
N ARG A 26 3.27 2.49 -4.91
CA ARG A 26 2.17 3.20 -4.28
C ARG A 26 0.89 2.41 -4.51
N PHE A 27 0.22 2.04 -3.44
CA PHE A 27 -1.03 1.27 -3.52
C PHE A 27 -1.95 1.62 -2.35
N LEU A 28 -3.22 1.26 -2.51
CA LEU A 28 -4.26 1.34 -1.49
C LEU A 28 -4.53 -0.05 -0.92
N GLY A 29 -4.79 -0.14 0.38
CA GLY A 29 -5.29 -1.35 1.01
C GLY A 29 -6.13 -1.06 2.25
N CYS A 30 -7.01 -2.00 2.58
CA CYS A 30 -7.80 -2.01 3.80
C CYS A 30 -7.06 -2.80 4.88
N VAL A 31 -6.93 -2.25 6.08
CA VAL A 31 -6.28 -2.91 7.21
C VAL A 31 -7.09 -4.12 7.65
N THR A 32 -6.44 -5.28 7.63
CA THR A 32 -7.04 -6.56 8.08
C THR A 32 -6.53 -6.99 9.45
N SER A 33 -5.29 -6.65 9.79
CA SER A 33 -4.69 -6.89 11.10
C SER A 33 -3.42 -6.06 11.28
N TYR A 34 -2.99 -5.87 12.53
CA TYR A 34 -1.73 -5.22 12.88
C TYR A 34 -1.04 -5.98 14.01
N ASP A 35 0.24 -6.29 13.82
CA ASP A 35 1.11 -6.89 14.83
C ASP A 35 2.04 -5.82 15.40
N THR A 36 1.86 -5.52 16.69
CA THR A 36 2.63 -4.52 17.42
C THR A 36 4.06 -4.98 17.75
N GLN A 37 4.33 -6.29 17.79
CA GLN A 37 5.67 -6.80 18.08
C GLN A 37 6.60 -6.62 16.89
N THR A 38 6.07 -6.79 15.69
CA THR A 38 6.83 -6.71 14.43
C THR A 38 6.57 -5.40 13.67
N ALA A 39 5.76 -4.50 14.23
CA ALA A 39 5.26 -3.28 13.58
C ALA A 39 4.78 -3.53 12.14
N THR A 40 4.07 -4.65 11.94
CA THR A 40 3.63 -5.09 10.62
C THR A 40 2.11 -4.99 10.51
N VAL A 41 1.62 -4.24 9.52
CA VAL A 41 0.20 -4.19 9.18
C VAL A 41 -0.06 -5.07 7.96
N HIS A 42 -1.13 -5.87 8.01
CA HIS A 42 -1.59 -6.62 6.87
C HIS A 42 -2.70 -5.86 6.18
N LEU A 43 -2.54 -5.66 4.87
CA LEU A 43 -3.49 -4.96 4.03
C LEU A 43 -4.12 -5.91 3.02
N GLY A 44 -5.43 -5.78 2.82
CA GLY A 44 -6.18 -6.51 1.81
C GLY A 44 -6.97 -5.58 0.90
N HIS A 45 -7.20 -6.02 -0.33
CA HIS A 45 -8.10 -5.37 -1.27
C HIS A 45 -8.57 -6.41 -2.28
N VAL A 46 -9.89 -6.63 -2.36
CA VAL A 46 -10.50 -7.63 -3.26
C VAL A 46 -10.64 -7.04 -4.68
N TYR A 47 -9.53 -6.60 -5.25
CA TYR A 47 -9.48 -6.01 -6.59
C TYR A 47 -8.20 -6.38 -7.38
N PRO A 48 -8.33 -6.83 -8.64
CA PRO A 48 -9.56 -7.14 -9.37
C PRO A 48 -10.44 -8.19 -8.66
N ARG A 49 -11.73 -8.22 -8.96
CA ARG A 49 -12.68 -9.12 -8.29
C ARG A 49 -12.20 -10.57 -8.35
N GLY A 50 -12.29 -11.28 -7.22
CA GLY A 50 -11.83 -12.67 -7.10
C GLY A 50 -10.38 -12.82 -6.63
N THR A 51 -9.65 -11.72 -6.45
CA THR A 51 -8.35 -11.74 -5.75
C THR A 51 -8.55 -11.80 -4.23
N ASN A 52 -7.65 -12.51 -3.55
CA ASN A 52 -7.57 -12.56 -2.08
C ASN A 52 -6.13 -12.35 -1.62
N VAL A 53 -5.47 -11.33 -2.20
CA VAL A 53 -4.08 -11.01 -1.89
C VAL A 53 -4.05 -10.21 -0.58
N LEU A 54 -3.18 -10.62 0.33
CA LEU A 54 -2.79 -9.86 1.50
C LEU A 54 -1.33 -9.44 1.37
N VAL A 55 -1.05 -8.19 1.70
CA VAL A 55 0.31 -7.63 1.68
C VAL A 55 0.69 -7.25 3.10
N ALA A 56 1.82 -7.79 3.57
CA ALA A 56 2.44 -7.36 4.81
C ALA A 56 3.22 -6.06 4.57
N VAL A 57 3.02 -5.06 5.42
CA VAL A 57 3.68 -3.77 5.35
C VAL A 57 4.40 -3.50 6.67
N ASP A 58 5.72 -3.35 6.59
CA ASP A 58 6.59 -3.01 7.71
C ASP A 58 6.56 -1.49 7.96
N LEU A 59 6.11 -1.09 9.14
CA LEU A 59 5.86 0.29 9.53
C LEU A 59 6.99 0.94 10.34
N HIS A 60 8.09 0.25 10.63
CA HIS A 60 9.13 0.75 11.55
C HIS A 60 9.63 2.17 11.23
N LEU A 61 9.75 2.51 9.95
CA LEU A 61 10.25 3.82 9.51
C LEU A 61 9.22 4.96 9.66
N VAL A 62 7.93 4.64 9.83
CA VAL A 62 6.84 5.63 9.82
C VAL A 62 6.11 5.74 11.15
N LEU A 63 6.36 4.82 12.11
CA LEU A 63 5.66 4.74 13.41
C LEU A 63 5.52 6.10 14.12
N GLU A 64 6.60 6.88 14.20
CA GLU A 64 6.61 8.18 14.90
C GLU A 64 5.72 9.25 14.25
N THR A 65 5.36 9.06 12.98
CA THR A 65 4.58 10.02 12.18
C THR A 65 3.14 9.56 11.93
N MET A 66 2.79 8.35 12.37
CA MET A 66 1.46 7.79 12.16
C MET A 66 0.42 8.51 13.02
N LYS A 67 -0.74 8.78 12.41
CA LYS A 67 -1.89 9.28 13.16
C LYS A 67 -2.63 8.11 13.82
N PRO A 68 -3.33 8.36 14.93
CA PRO A 68 -4.23 7.36 15.52
C PRO A 68 -5.22 6.80 14.48
N GLY A 69 -5.52 5.52 14.59
CA GLY A 69 -6.51 4.83 13.75
C GLY A 69 -5.97 4.27 12.42
N MET A 70 -4.74 4.60 12.00
CA MET A 70 -4.17 4.06 10.75
C MET A 70 -3.92 2.55 10.76
N THR A 71 -4.00 1.89 11.92
CA THR A 71 -3.88 0.44 12.09
C THR A 71 -5.19 -0.20 12.53
N ASP A 72 -6.30 0.53 12.53
CA ASP A 72 -7.60 0.01 12.91
C ASP A 72 -8.13 -0.89 11.80
N VAL A 73 -8.66 -2.07 12.17
CA VAL A 73 -9.23 -3.00 11.20
C VAL A 73 -10.40 -2.32 10.47
N GLY A 74 -10.38 -2.38 9.14
CA GLY A 74 -11.35 -1.71 8.27
C GLY A 74 -10.93 -0.34 7.76
N GLU A 75 -9.84 0.24 8.29
CA GLU A 75 -9.31 1.51 7.81
C GLU A 75 -8.68 1.34 6.43
N TRP A 76 -8.99 2.27 5.52
CA TRP A 76 -8.38 2.33 4.20
C TRP A 76 -7.17 3.26 4.21
N VAL A 77 -6.01 2.71 3.85
CA VAL A 77 -4.74 3.43 3.87
C VAL A 77 -4.04 3.38 2.51
N ASN A 78 -3.48 4.52 2.11
CA ASN A 78 -2.49 4.55 1.06
C ASN A 78 -1.11 4.28 1.66
N VAL A 79 -0.29 3.52 0.93
CA VAL A 79 1.10 3.22 1.28
C VAL A 79 2.01 3.60 0.13
N VAL A 80 3.13 4.25 0.44
CA VAL A 80 4.29 4.34 -0.43
C VAL A 80 5.44 3.64 0.24
N GLY A 81 6.08 2.69 -0.45
CA GLY A 81 7.15 1.89 0.13
C GLY A 81 7.97 1.13 -0.89
N TYR A 82 9.02 0.47 -0.43
CA TYR A 82 9.84 -0.43 -1.26
C TYR A 82 9.43 -1.88 -1.03
N VAL A 83 9.36 -2.65 -2.12
CA VAL A 83 9.14 -4.10 -2.05
C VAL A 83 10.41 -4.78 -1.55
N GLU A 84 10.28 -5.61 -0.52
CA GLU A 84 11.36 -6.36 0.11
C GLU A 84 10.85 -7.76 0.47
N ASP A 85 11.42 -8.82 -0.10
CA ASP A 85 11.17 -10.21 0.30
C ASP A 85 9.68 -10.57 0.53
N GLY A 86 8.80 -10.14 -0.37
CA GLY A 86 7.36 -10.43 -0.29
C GLY A 86 6.53 -9.54 0.64
N ARG A 87 7.16 -8.54 1.27
CA ARG A 87 6.53 -7.46 2.05
C ARG A 87 6.86 -6.10 1.46
N VAL A 88 6.30 -5.04 2.05
CA VAL A 88 6.61 -3.65 1.70
C VAL A 88 7.14 -2.91 2.92
N GLN A 89 8.34 -2.33 2.84
CA GLN A 89 8.83 -1.38 3.83
C GLN A 89 8.20 -0.01 3.55
N ALA A 90 7.35 0.48 4.45
CA ALA A 90 6.68 1.76 4.29
C ALA A 90 7.65 2.94 4.46
N LEU A 91 7.51 3.92 3.57
CA LEU A 91 8.11 5.25 3.68
C LEU A 91 7.08 6.32 4.01
N MET A 92 5.83 6.09 3.60
CA MET A 92 4.68 6.93 3.94
C MET A 92 3.43 6.06 4.02
N ILE A 93 2.57 6.36 5.00
CA ILE A 93 1.24 5.78 5.15
C ILE A 93 0.26 6.88 5.54
N TRP A 94 -0.94 6.87 4.95
CA TRP A 94 -2.00 7.80 5.34
C TRP A 94 -3.39 7.23 5.12
N SER A 95 -4.30 7.57 6.03
CA SER A 95 -5.74 7.32 5.89
C SER A 95 -6.29 8.02 4.65
N THR A 96 -7.21 7.35 3.96
CA THR A 96 -7.95 7.95 2.84
C THR A 96 -9.09 8.86 3.28
N GLY A 97 -9.54 8.76 4.53
CA GLY A 97 -10.83 9.31 4.94
C GLY A 97 -11.99 8.68 4.13
N PRO A 98 -13.09 9.42 3.91
CA PRO A 98 -14.18 8.97 3.06
C PRO A 98 -13.67 8.63 1.65
N LEU A 99 -13.83 7.37 1.26
CA LEU A 99 -13.31 6.83 0.00
C LEU A 99 -14.43 6.15 -0.78
N ASP A 100 -14.61 6.54 -2.03
CA ASP A 100 -15.30 5.73 -3.03
C ASP A 100 -14.28 4.78 -3.66
N VAL A 101 -14.32 3.51 -3.24
CA VAL A 101 -13.39 2.48 -3.70
C VAL A 101 -13.55 2.22 -5.21
N GLY A 102 -14.78 2.29 -5.73
CA GLY A 102 -15.03 2.03 -7.16
C GLY A 102 -14.54 3.15 -8.06
N GLU A 103 -14.63 4.41 -7.60
CA GLU A 103 -14.00 5.54 -8.29
C GLU A 103 -12.47 5.44 -8.25
N TYR A 104 -11.88 5.06 -7.10
CA TYR A 104 -10.45 4.84 -6.97
C TYR A 104 -9.95 3.75 -7.93
N GLU A 105 -10.63 2.60 -7.96
CA GLU A 105 -10.32 1.49 -8.87
C GLU A 105 -10.24 1.97 -10.32
N ARG A 106 -11.29 2.64 -10.81
CA ARG A 106 -11.35 3.19 -12.17
C ARG A 106 -10.22 4.20 -12.44
N ALA A 107 -9.96 5.11 -11.51
CA ALA A 107 -8.91 6.12 -11.66
C ALA A 107 -7.51 5.50 -11.74
N VAL A 108 -7.26 4.42 -10.99
CA VAL A 108 -5.99 3.67 -11.07
C VAL A 108 -5.88 2.94 -12.40
N GLU A 109 -6.94 2.28 -12.88
CA GLU A 109 -6.94 1.64 -14.20
C GLU A 109 -6.60 2.64 -15.32
N GLU A 110 -7.25 3.81 -15.31
CA GLU A 110 -7.00 4.88 -16.27
C GLU A 110 -5.56 5.39 -16.19
N ALA A 111 -5.05 5.64 -14.98
CA ALA A 111 -3.66 6.08 -14.78
C ALA A 111 -2.64 5.04 -15.25
N MET A 112 -2.92 3.75 -15.07
CA MET A 112 -2.07 2.66 -15.53
C MET A 112 -2.13 2.45 -17.06
N ALA A 113 -3.24 2.79 -17.71
CA ALA A 113 -3.38 2.71 -19.17
C ALA A 113 -2.65 3.85 -19.91
N LEU A 114 -2.34 4.95 -19.21
CA LEU A 114 -1.69 6.14 -19.78
C LEU A 114 -0.16 6.16 -19.63
N GLY A 115 0.43 5.22 -18.89
CA GLY A 115 1.87 5.15 -18.59
C GLY A 115 2.58 3.97 -19.24
#